data_AF-A0AAP7TCQ3-F1
#
_entry.id   AF-A0AAP7TCQ3-F1
#
_cell.length_a   1.000
_cell.length_b   1.000
_cell.length_c   1.000
_cell.angle_alpha   90.00
_cell.angle_beta   90.00
_cell.angle_gamma   90.00
#
_symmetry.space_group_name_H-M   'P 1'
#
loop_
_entity.id
_entity.type
_entity.pdbx_description
1 polymer ?
#
loop_
_entity_poly.entity_id
_entity_poly.type
_entity_poly.pdbx_seq_one_letter_code
_entity_poly.pdbx_strand_id
1 'polypeptide(L)'
;MSNSQFVGQLKQNNEQINNLKDQFFRTEAHMSAHENRLSEKVDDFMERQNFDLKMHIQNNANPHQVTKEQVGLSNVINEEQATKVDFDSHLDDKKNPHSVTKSQVGLSKVDNIQQAAKVDFDAHDADLDRHITKDERSYWNSSDERTKSFLAEHTNDQSNPHKVTAEQVGLGNVDNVKQATKSDFDIHVNDTDIHVTKTDKDRWDSSLNATWNNVSLINGAQQYPNLPFQFSVANNELKLRGSFGSLPAAGTVVAKFAYKTSALSDIGAQVVGSYGTARFAYTPDGELRFDGMNVSNSSARVSFNASIPLW
;
A
#
# COMPACT_ATOMS: atom_id res chain seq x y z
N MET A 1 -78.60 178.08 -50.53
CA MET A 1 -78.51 176.62 -50.30
C MET A 1 -79.57 176.27 -49.27
N SER A 2 -80.62 175.54 -49.66
CA SER A 2 -81.83 175.40 -48.84
C SER A 2 -81.58 174.48 -47.64
N ASN A 3 -81.91 175.00 -46.46
CA ASN A 3 -81.93 174.30 -45.17
C ASN A 3 -82.67 172.93 -45.25
N SER A 4 -83.57 172.77 -46.22
CA SER A 4 -84.32 171.54 -46.51
C SER A 4 -83.47 170.34 -46.96
N GLN A 5 -82.38 170.54 -47.71
CA GLN A 5 -81.56 169.41 -48.20
C GLN A 5 -80.72 168.79 -47.08
N PHE A 6 -80.22 169.61 -46.14
CA PHE A 6 -79.49 169.13 -44.96
C PHE A 6 -80.38 168.32 -44.02
N VAL A 7 -81.63 168.76 -43.80
CA VAL A 7 -82.61 168.04 -42.95
C VAL A 7 -82.97 166.68 -43.54
N GLY A 8 -83.13 166.58 -44.87
CA GLY A 8 -83.40 165.32 -45.57
C GLY A 8 -82.24 164.31 -45.43
N GLN A 9 -81.00 164.77 -45.65
CA GLN A 9 -79.81 163.94 -45.47
C GLN A 9 -79.64 163.48 -44.01
N LEU A 10 -79.94 164.35 -43.02
CA LEU A 10 -79.93 164.01 -41.59
C LEU A 10 -80.93 162.90 -41.25
N LYS A 11 -82.14 162.95 -41.82
CA LYS A 11 -83.16 161.92 -41.64
C LYS A 11 -82.72 160.59 -42.26
N GLN A 12 -82.17 160.62 -43.47
CA GLN A 12 -81.66 159.44 -44.16
C GLN A 12 -80.46 158.82 -43.43
N ASN A 13 -79.55 159.64 -42.89
CA ASN A 13 -78.45 159.19 -42.05
C ASN A 13 -78.98 158.57 -40.74
N ASN A 14 -80.02 159.13 -40.12
CA ASN A 14 -80.65 158.54 -38.92
C ASN A 14 -81.28 157.16 -39.21
N GLU A 15 -81.95 157.00 -40.34
CA GLU A 15 -82.49 155.71 -40.77
C GLU A 15 -81.37 154.69 -41.04
N GLN A 16 -80.28 155.10 -41.71
CA GLN A 16 -79.10 154.26 -41.89
C GLN A 16 -78.45 153.87 -40.57
N ILE A 17 -78.31 154.80 -39.62
CA ILE A 17 -77.78 154.54 -38.27
C ILE A 17 -78.66 153.52 -37.54
N ASN A 18 -79.99 153.63 -37.63
CA ASN A 18 -80.91 152.68 -37.00
C ASN A 18 -80.82 151.29 -37.65
N ASN A 19 -80.75 151.21 -38.98
CA ASN A 19 -80.55 149.92 -39.68
C ASN A 19 -79.20 149.29 -39.32
N LEU A 20 -78.13 150.09 -39.20
CA LEU A 20 -76.82 149.61 -38.78
C LEU A 20 -76.82 149.15 -37.31
N LYS A 21 -77.54 149.84 -36.42
CA LYS A 21 -77.74 149.40 -35.04
C LYS A 21 -78.48 148.06 -34.98
N ASP A 22 -79.55 147.90 -35.75
CA ASP A 22 -80.30 146.63 -35.81
C ASP A 22 -79.44 145.50 -36.39
N GLN A 23 -78.65 145.76 -37.43
CA GLN A 23 -77.69 144.79 -37.97
C GLN A 23 -76.60 144.45 -36.95
N PHE A 24 -76.11 145.43 -36.19
CA PHE A 24 -75.14 145.23 -35.12
C PHE A 24 -75.72 144.33 -34.03
N PHE A 25 -76.92 144.62 -33.53
CA PHE A 25 -77.60 143.79 -32.52
C PHE A 25 -77.85 142.35 -33.01
N ARG A 26 -78.23 142.17 -34.28
CA ARG A 26 -78.38 140.83 -34.88
C ARG A 26 -77.05 140.08 -34.96
N THR A 27 -75.97 140.78 -35.33
CA THR A 27 -74.64 140.19 -35.44
C THR A 27 -74.10 139.82 -34.06
N GLU A 28 -74.28 140.69 -33.07
CA GLU A 28 -73.96 140.44 -31.66
C GLU A 28 -74.72 139.22 -31.13
N ALA A 29 -76.03 139.13 -31.40
CA ALA A 29 -76.83 137.97 -31.06
C ALA A 29 -76.34 136.68 -31.76
N HIS A 30 -75.95 136.76 -33.04
CA HIS A 30 -75.43 135.61 -33.79
C HIS A 30 -74.05 135.16 -33.28
N MET A 31 -73.18 136.12 -32.94
CA MET A 31 -71.86 135.84 -32.35
C MET A 31 -72.02 135.23 -30.96
N SER A 32 -72.90 135.77 -30.12
CA SER A 32 -73.23 135.20 -28.81
C SER A 32 -73.82 133.78 -28.94
N ALA A 33 -74.74 133.56 -29.87
CA ALA A 33 -75.28 132.23 -30.13
C ALA A 33 -74.21 131.25 -30.65
N HIS A 34 -73.26 131.72 -31.46
CA HIS A 34 -72.14 130.92 -31.94
C HIS A 34 -71.16 130.58 -30.80
N GLU A 35 -70.83 131.55 -29.95
CA GLU A 35 -69.99 131.38 -28.76
C GLU A 35 -70.62 130.38 -27.78
N ASN A 36 -71.92 130.49 -27.52
CA ASN A 36 -72.67 129.54 -26.68
C ASN A 36 -72.61 128.13 -27.29
N ARG A 37 -72.85 127.99 -28.60
CA ARG A 37 -72.77 126.70 -29.30
C ARG A 37 -71.35 126.11 -29.29
N LEU A 38 -70.33 126.97 -29.30
CA LEU A 38 -68.94 126.54 -29.21
C LEU A 38 -68.62 126.06 -27.80
N SER A 39 -69.07 126.78 -26.76
CA SER A 39 -68.98 126.32 -25.36
C SER A 39 -69.66 124.98 -25.15
N GLU A 40 -70.91 124.82 -25.61
CA GLU A 40 -71.63 123.54 -25.52
C GLU A 40 -70.85 122.38 -26.15
N LYS A 41 -70.24 122.60 -27.34
CA LYS A 41 -69.40 121.59 -27.99
C LYS A 41 -68.13 121.28 -27.20
N VAL A 42 -67.52 122.28 -26.56
CA VAL A 42 -66.32 122.09 -25.73
C VAL A 42 -66.68 121.31 -24.48
N ASP A 43 -67.80 121.63 -23.83
CA ASP A 43 -68.28 120.92 -22.65
C ASP A 43 -68.62 119.46 -22.98
N ASP A 44 -69.35 119.22 -24.08
CA ASP A 44 -69.64 117.86 -24.58
C ASP A 44 -68.36 117.07 -24.86
N PHE A 45 -67.34 117.72 -25.44
CA PHE A 45 -66.05 117.08 -25.71
C PHE A 45 -65.32 116.72 -24.41
N MET A 46 -65.28 117.65 -23.45
CA MET A 46 -64.63 117.43 -22.15
C MET A 46 -65.35 116.36 -21.33
N GLU A 47 -66.68 116.35 -21.33
CA GLU A 47 -67.49 115.33 -20.65
C GLU A 47 -67.24 113.95 -21.25
N ARG A 48 -67.20 113.86 -22.59
CA ARG A 48 -66.91 112.60 -23.28
C ARG A 48 -65.49 112.08 -23.00
N GLN A 49 -64.49 112.96 -23.03
CA GLN A 49 -63.11 112.58 -22.67
C GLN A 49 -63.00 112.11 -21.22
N ASN A 50 -63.67 112.78 -20.28
CA ASN A 50 -63.71 112.39 -18.88
C ASN A 50 -64.42 111.04 -18.68
N PHE A 51 -65.52 110.80 -19.41
CA PHE A 51 -66.22 109.52 -19.40
C PHE A 51 -65.32 108.39 -19.91
N ASP A 52 -64.68 108.57 -21.07
CA ASP A 52 -63.78 107.57 -21.66
C ASP A 52 -62.59 107.26 -20.76
N LEU A 53 -61.98 108.29 -20.14
CA LEU A 53 -60.89 108.11 -19.19
C LEU A 53 -61.36 107.36 -17.94
N LYS A 54 -62.52 107.73 -17.37
CA LYS A 54 -63.08 107.08 -16.19
C LYS A 54 -63.40 105.61 -16.46
N MET A 55 -63.95 105.31 -17.63
CA MET A 55 -64.18 103.93 -18.08
C MET A 55 -62.87 103.17 -18.24
N HIS A 56 -61.83 103.80 -18.78
CA HIS A 56 -60.53 103.15 -18.97
C HIS A 56 -59.83 102.85 -17.64
N ILE A 57 -59.78 103.79 -16.68
CA ILE A 57 -59.10 103.58 -15.38
C ILE A 57 -59.85 102.59 -14.47
N GLN A 58 -61.16 102.41 -14.70
CA GLN A 58 -61.97 101.40 -14.00
C GLN A 58 -61.93 100.03 -14.69
N ASN A 59 -61.40 99.95 -15.90
CA ASN A 59 -61.27 98.71 -16.63
C ASN A 59 -60.13 97.87 -16.02
N ASN A 60 -60.48 96.86 -15.23
CA ASN A 60 -59.55 95.87 -14.68
C ASN A 60 -59.42 94.62 -15.57
N ALA A 61 -59.92 94.65 -16.81
CA ALA A 61 -59.62 93.62 -17.78
C ALA A 61 -58.18 93.81 -18.32
N ASN A 62 -57.55 92.70 -18.70
CA ASN A 62 -56.27 92.69 -19.42
C ASN A 62 -56.31 93.75 -20.55
N PRO A 63 -55.48 94.81 -20.51
CA PRO A 63 -54.13 94.87 -19.94
C PRO A 63 -53.98 95.20 -18.44
N HIS A 64 -55.02 95.64 -17.74
CA HIS A 64 -54.93 95.99 -16.31
C HIS A 64 -55.17 94.75 -15.43
N GLN A 65 -54.44 94.65 -14.31
CA GLN A 65 -54.59 93.58 -13.30
C GLN A 65 -54.52 92.14 -13.84
N VAL A 66 -53.50 91.86 -14.64
CA VAL A 66 -53.31 90.55 -15.28
C VAL A 66 -53.18 89.42 -14.24
N THR A 67 -54.12 88.47 -14.24
CA THR A 67 -54.11 87.30 -13.35
C THR A 67 -53.25 86.16 -13.90
N LYS A 68 -52.91 85.18 -13.05
CA LYS A 68 -52.18 83.97 -13.48
C LYS A 68 -52.93 83.23 -14.60
N GLU A 69 -54.25 83.21 -14.52
CA GLU A 69 -55.12 82.63 -15.55
C GLU A 69 -54.96 83.38 -16.88
N GLN A 70 -54.89 84.71 -16.86
CA GLN A 70 -54.80 85.54 -18.07
C GLN A 70 -53.47 85.39 -18.83
N VAL A 71 -52.39 84.97 -18.17
CA VAL A 71 -51.09 84.63 -18.80
C VAL A 71 -50.87 83.13 -19.00
N GLY A 72 -51.91 82.30 -18.82
CA GLY A 72 -51.81 80.85 -19.01
C GLY A 72 -51.02 80.12 -17.91
N LEU A 73 -50.81 80.78 -16.76
CA LEU A 73 -50.12 80.24 -15.58
C LEU A 73 -51.12 79.76 -14.50
N SER A 74 -52.38 79.52 -14.85
CA SER A 74 -53.45 79.09 -13.93
C SER A 74 -53.13 77.77 -13.21
N ASN A 75 -52.39 76.87 -13.87
CA ASN A 75 -51.95 75.60 -13.28
C ASN A 75 -50.63 75.73 -12.52
N VAL A 76 -50.02 76.91 -12.48
CA VAL A 76 -48.76 77.15 -11.77
C VAL A 76 -49.07 77.50 -10.31
N ILE A 77 -49.03 76.45 -9.49
CA ILE A 77 -49.08 76.54 -8.03
C ILE A 77 -47.86 77.29 -7.50
N ASN A 78 -48.04 78.08 -6.42
CA ASN A 78 -46.95 78.78 -5.71
C ASN A 78 -46.28 77.90 -4.64
N GLU A 79 -46.51 76.58 -4.68
CA GLU A 79 -45.92 75.66 -3.70
C GLU A 79 -44.43 75.43 -3.93
N GLU A 80 -43.75 75.03 -2.85
CA GLU A 80 -42.30 74.88 -2.72
C GLU A 80 -41.71 74.00 -3.83
N GLN A 81 -41.28 74.63 -4.93
CA GLN A 81 -40.22 74.05 -5.74
C GLN A 81 -39.02 73.83 -4.80
N ALA A 82 -38.43 72.63 -4.87
CA ALA A 82 -37.14 72.36 -4.25
C ALA A 82 -36.21 73.54 -4.52
N THR A 83 -35.59 74.08 -3.48
CA THR A 83 -34.65 75.19 -3.70
C THR A 83 -33.58 74.73 -4.69
N LYS A 84 -32.92 75.65 -5.38
CA LYS A 84 -31.78 75.27 -6.22
C LYS A 84 -30.77 74.41 -5.44
N VAL A 85 -30.61 74.68 -4.14
CA VAL A 85 -29.75 73.89 -3.23
C VAL A 85 -30.27 72.46 -3.07
N ASP A 86 -31.56 72.25 -2.82
CA ASP A 86 -32.14 70.91 -2.67
C ASP A 86 -32.10 70.12 -3.98
N PHE A 87 -32.36 70.80 -5.10
CA PHE A 87 -32.25 70.19 -6.43
C PHE A 87 -30.82 69.77 -6.75
N ASP A 88 -29.85 70.66 -6.52
CA ASP A 88 -28.43 70.35 -6.72
C ASP A 88 -27.99 69.21 -5.77
N SER A 89 -28.44 69.23 -4.51
CA SER A 89 -28.16 68.15 -3.55
C SER A 89 -28.73 66.80 -3.97
N HIS A 90 -29.94 66.77 -4.55
CA HIS A 90 -30.51 65.54 -5.10
C HIS A 90 -29.73 65.08 -6.34
N LEU A 91 -29.35 66.00 -7.24
CA LEU A 91 -28.56 65.70 -8.43
C LEU A 91 -27.20 65.09 -8.08
N ASP A 92 -26.59 65.58 -7.00
CA ASP A 92 -25.32 65.10 -6.46
C ASP A 92 -25.45 63.82 -5.63
N ASP A 93 -26.65 63.44 -5.20
CA ASP A 93 -26.87 62.19 -4.47
C ASP A 93 -26.60 60.98 -5.38
N LYS A 94 -25.51 60.26 -5.07
CA LYS A 94 -25.09 59.00 -5.71
C LYS A 94 -25.36 57.78 -4.83
N LYS A 95 -26.18 57.92 -3.79
CA LYS A 95 -26.73 56.77 -3.07
C LYS A 95 -27.82 56.13 -3.93
N ASN A 96 -28.01 54.83 -3.74
CA ASN A 96 -29.11 54.06 -4.33
C ASN A 96 -30.43 54.81 -4.09
N PRO A 97 -31.12 55.32 -5.14
CA PRO A 97 -31.20 54.76 -6.50
C PRO A 97 -30.15 55.18 -7.54
N HIS A 98 -29.38 56.24 -7.34
CA HIS A 98 -28.40 56.71 -8.33
C HIS A 98 -27.04 56.02 -8.12
N SER A 99 -26.35 55.65 -9.22
CA SER A 99 -24.99 55.08 -9.21
C SER A 99 -24.77 53.86 -8.29
N VAL A 100 -25.68 52.89 -8.36
CA VAL A 100 -25.64 51.69 -7.52
C VAL A 100 -24.36 50.87 -7.76
N THR A 101 -23.60 50.66 -6.69
CA THR A 101 -22.36 49.87 -6.66
C THR A 101 -22.65 48.40 -6.38
N LYS A 102 -21.71 47.51 -6.74
CA LYS A 102 -21.77 46.08 -6.36
C LYS A 102 -22.01 45.87 -4.87
N SER A 103 -21.42 46.73 -4.02
CA SER A 103 -21.62 46.67 -2.58
C SER A 103 -23.07 46.95 -2.17
N GLN A 104 -23.71 47.96 -2.78
CA GLN A 104 -25.09 48.33 -2.49
C GLN A 104 -26.12 47.24 -2.84
N VAL A 105 -25.78 46.31 -3.74
CA VAL A 105 -26.62 45.14 -4.08
C VAL A 105 -26.09 43.83 -3.49
N GLY A 106 -25.15 43.87 -2.53
CA GLY A 106 -24.63 42.67 -1.86
C GLY A 106 -23.66 41.82 -2.70
N LEU A 107 -23.20 42.32 -3.85
CA LEU A 107 -22.29 41.65 -4.78
C LEU A 107 -20.83 42.11 -4.63
N SER A 108 -20.44 42.70 -3.48
CA SER A 108 -19.08 43.24 -3.27
C SER A 108 -17.98 42.19 -3.36
N LYS A 109 -18.28 40.92 -3.09
CA LYS A 109 -17.35 39.78 -3.18
C LYS A 109 -17.43 39.03 -4.51
N VAL A 110 -18.29 39.47 -5.43
CA VAL A 110 -18.48 38.81 -6.72
C VAL A 110 -17.55 39.46 -7.75
N ASP A 111 -16.53 38.70 -8.15
CA ASP A 111 -15.62 39.09 -9.22
C ASP A 111 -16.32 39.05 -10.58
N ASN A 112 -16.03 40.03 -11.45
CA ASN A 112 -16.46 39.98 -12.86
C ASN A 112 -15.41 39.23 -13.68
N ILE A 113 -15.27 37.93 -13.41
CA ILE A 113 -14.46 37.05 -14.25
C ILE A 113 -15.29 36.56 -15.45
N GLN A 114 -14.63 36.39 -16.59
CA GLN A 114 -15.25 35.78 -17.77
C GLN A 114 -15.59 34.32 -17.43
N GLN A 115 -16.87 34.02 -17.21
CA GLN A 115 -17.35 32.65 -17.09
C GLN A 115 -17.36 32.00 -18.48
N ALA A 116 -17.05 30.70 -18.53
CA ALA A 116 -17.25 29.91 -19.75
C ALA A 116 -18.72 30.00 -20.17
N ALA A 117 -18.99 30.02 -21.47
CA ALA A 117 -20.36 29.96 -21.94
C ALA A 117 -20.99 28.65 -21.46
N LYS A 118 -22.31 28.65 -21.21
CA LYS A 118 -23.01 27.43 -20.76
C LYS A 118 -22.70 26.23 -21.67
N VAL A 119 -22.60 26.47 -22.97
CA VAL A 119 -22.24 25.44 -23.96
C VAL A 119 -20.85 24.84 -23.72
N ASP A 120 -19.85 25.64 -23.36
CA ASP A 120 -18.49 25.16 -23.10
C ASP A 120 -18.42 24.40 -21.77
N PHE A 121 -19.17 24.87 -20.76
CA PHE A 121 -19.30 24.17 -19.47
C PHE A 121 -20.02 22.83 -19.64
N ASP A 122 -21.15 22.79 -20.35
CA ASP A 122 -21.88 21.56 -20.63
C ASP A 122 -21.01 20.60 -21.46
N ALA A 123 -20.25 21.11 -22.43
CA ALA A 123 -19.30 20.31 -23.21
C ALA A 123 -18.16 19.75 -22.35
N HIS A 124 -17.65 20.54 -21.39
CA HIS A 124 -16.68 20.10 -20.41
C HIS A 124 -17.24 18.99 -19.50
N ASP A 125 -18.45 19.15 -18.98
CA ASP A 125 -19.13 18.19 -18.10
C ASP A 125 -19.47 16.87 -18.84
N ALA A 126 -19.80 16.96 -20.12
CA ALA A 126 -20.05 15.80 -20.98
C ALA A 126 -18.77 15.08 -21.47
N ASP A 127 -17.59 15.63 -21.20
CA ASP A 127 -16.31 15.11 -21.68
C ASP A 127 -15.80 13.97 -20.80
N LEU A 128 -16.09 12.74 -21.22
CA LEU A 128 -15.63 11.51 -20.54
C LEU A 128 -14.14 11.19 -20.79
N ASP A 129 -13.48 11.93 -21.68
CA ASP A 129 -12.09 11.68 -22.06
C ASP A 129 -11.11 12.54 -21.27
N ARG A 130 -11.44 13.80 -21.02
CA ARG A 130 -10.56 14.81 -20.43
C ARG A 130 -10.41 14.74 -18.91
N HIS A 131 -11.20 13.91 -18.24
CA HIS A 131 -11.07 13.65 -16.79
C HIS A 131 -9.94 12.68 -16.42
N ILE A 132 -9.33 12.01 -17.40
CA ILE A 132 -8.09 11.24 -17.23
C ILE A 132 -7.14 11.53 -18.39
N THR A 133 -5.85 11.45 -18.13
CA THR A 133 -4.83 11.64 -19.17
C THR A 133 -4.85 10.48 -20.18
N LYS A 134 -4.34 10.75 -21.39
CA LYS A 134 -4.13 9.70 -22.42
C LYS A 134 -3.25 8.56 -21.88
N ASP A 135 -2.30 8.88 -21.02
CA ASP A 135 -1.38 7.91 -20.41
C ASP A 135 -2.09 7.01 -19.39
N GLU A 136 -2.93 7.57 -18.51
CA GLU A 136 -3.76 6.79 -17.57
C GLU A 136 -4.70 5.85 -18.32
N ARG A 137 -5.35 6.35 -19.38
CA ARG A 137 -6.23 5.54 -20.23
C ARG A 137 -5.47 4.39 -20.91
N SER A 138 -4.30 4.68 -21.49
CA SER A 138 -3.43 3.67 -22.10
C SER A 138 -2.97 2.63 -21.08
N TYR A 139 -2.63 3.07 -19.87
CA TYR A 139 -2.24 2.21 -18.76
C TYR A 139 -3.39 1.29 -18.34
N TRP A 140 -4.61 1.77 -18.17
CA TRP A 140 -5.75 0.91 -17.80
C TRP A 140 -6.18 -0.03 -18.92
N ASN A 141 -6.21 0.45 -20.17
CA ASN A 141 -6.57 -0.38 -21.32
C ASN A 141 -5.57 -1.54 -21.54
N SER A 142 -4.30 -1.34 -21.20
CA SER A 142 -3.27 -2.40 -21.28
C SER A 142 -3.23 -3.30 -20.04
N SER A 143 -4.09 -3.10 -19.04
CA SER A 143 -4.07 -3.91 -17.82
C SER A 143 -4.33 -5.39 -18.10
N ASP A 144 -5.34 -5.70 -18.92
CA ASP A 144 -5.69 -7.08 -19.27
C ASP A 144 -4.54 -7.79 -20.01
N GLU A 145 -3.92 -7.11 -20.97
CA GLU A 145 -2.77 -7.63 -21.71
C GLU A 145 -1.54 -7.85 -20.81
N ARG A 146 -1.28 -6.96 -19.85
CA ARG A 146 -0.20 -7.17 -18.87
C ARG A 146 -0.48 -8.37 -17.97
N THR A 147 -1.72 -8.53 -17.51
CA THR A 147 -2.12 -9.69 -16.70
C THR A 147 -1.99 -10.99 -17.50
N LYS A 148 -2.44 -11.01 -18.76
CA LYS A 148 -2.26 -12.16 -19.66
C LYS A 148 -0.79 -12.50 -19.88
N SER A 149 0.06 -11.50 -20.12
CA SER A 149 1.49 -11.69 -20.31
C SER A 149 2.16 -12.28 -19.06
N PHE A 150 1.89 -11.70 -17.89
CA PHE A 150 2.42 -12.20 -16.62
C PHE A 150 1.95 -13.63 -16.35
N LEU A 151 0.67 -13.92 -16.59
CA LEU A 151 0.13 -15.27 -16.42
C LEU A 151 0.74 -16.26 -17.41
N ALA A 152 0.95 -15.85 -18.66
CA ALA A 152 1.60 -16.69 -19.66
C ALA A 152 3.06 -16.98 -19.29
N GLU A 153 3.80 -15.99 -18.81
CA GLU A 153 5.17 -16.17 -18.33
C GLU A 153 5.21 -17.16 -17.15
N HIS A 154 4.37 -16.93 -16.13
CA HIS A 154 4.26 -17.83 -14.98
C HIS A 154 3.84 -19.26 -15.37
N THR A 155 2.83 -19.40 -16.24
CA THR A 155 2.31 -20.73 -16.63
C THR A 155 3.32 -21.51 -17.46
N ASN A 156 4.18 -20.82 -18.21
CA ASN A 156 5.26 -21.43 -18.98
C ASN A 156 6.54 -21.66 -18.17
N ASP A 157 6.64 -21.09 -16.96
CA ASP A 157 7.77 -21.33 -16.08
C ASP A 157 7.75 -22.77 -15.58
N GLN A 158 8.77 -23.53 -15.97
CA GLN A 158 8.98 -24.92 -15.57
C GLN A 158 10.09 -25.05 -14.52
N SER A 159 10.64 -23.93 -14.03
CA SER A 159 11.57 -23.94 -12.91
C SER A 159 10.88 -24.43 -11.64
N ASN A 160 11.67 -24.75 -10.61
CA ASN A 160 11.15 -25.11 -9.29
C ASN A 160 10.32 -23.92 -8.76
N PRO A 161 8.98 -24.06 -8.59
CA PRO A 161 8.30 -25.27 -8.13
C PRO A 161 7.55 -26.15 -9.15
N HIS A 162 7.41 -25.77 -10.42
CA HIS A 162 6.48 -26.44 -11.34
C HIS A 162 6.98 -27.78 -11.90
N LYS A 163 8.27 -27.91 -12.26
CA LYS A 163 8.87 -29.16 -12.74
C LYS A 163 10.25 -29.40 -12.15
N VAL A 164 10.26 -29.69 -10.85
CA VAL A 164 11.50 -29.94 -10.10
C VAL A 164 12.28 -31.11 -10.71
N THR A 165 13.49 -30.85 -11.22
CA THR A 165 14.41 -31.89 -11.72
C THR A 165 15.34 -32.38 -10.61
N ALA A 166 15.98 -33.54 -10.82
CA ALA A 166 16.98 -34.07 -9.88
C ALA A 166 18.14 -33.08 -9.70
N GLU A 167 18.56 -32.40 -10.76
CA GLU A 167 19.58 -31.34 -10.71
C GLU A 167 19.17 -30.18 -9.81
N GLN A 168 17.90 -29.74 -9.89
CA GLN A 168 17.40 -28.61 -9.09
C GLN A 168 17.40 -28.87 -7.59
N VAL A 169 17.38 -30.14 -7.16
CA VAL A 169 17.50 -30.55 -5.74
C VAL A 169 18.86 -31.13 -5.39
N GLY A 170 19.86 -31.02 -6.28
CA GLY A 170 21.22 -31.51 -6.05
C GLY A 170 21.39 -33.03 -6.16
N LEU A 171 20.41 -33.74 -6.71
CA LEU A 171 20.40 -35.20 -6.90
C LEU A 171 20.72 -35.61 -8.35
N GLY A 172 21.21 -34.72 -9.21
CA GLY A 172 21.44 -35.01 -10.63
C GLY A 172 22.43 -36.16 -10.92
N ASN A 173 23.32 -36.46 -9.97
CA ASN A 173 24.28 -37.58 -10.08
C ASN A 173 23.80 -38.85 -9.35
N VAL A 174 22.58 -38.86 -8.81
CA VAL A 174 22.05 -39.98 -8.04
C VAL A 174 21.27 -40.90 -8.96
N ASP A 175 21.80 -42.10 -9.19
CA ASP A 175 21.13 -43.14 -9.97
C ASP A 175 19.85 -43.62 -9.27
N ASN A 176 18.77 -43.83 -10.03
CA ASN A 176 17.53 -44.38 -9.51
C ASN A 176 17.57 -45.92 -9.53
N VAL A 177 18.29 -46.50 -8.57
CA VAL A 177 18.43 -47.96 -8.43
C VAL A 177 17.52 -48.50 -7.31
N LYS A 178 16.99 -49.71 -7.51
CA LYS A 178 16.20 -50.40 -6.48
C LYS A 178 17.11 -50.75 -5.30
N GLN A 179 16.91 -50.11 -4.16
CA GLN A 179 17.63 -50.42 -2.92
C GLN A 179 16.82 -51.36 -2.03
N ALA A 180 17.53 -52.19 -1.26
CA ALA A 180 16.93 -52.97 -0.18
C ALA A 180 16.44 -52.02 0.92
N THR A 181 15.42 -52.42 1.67
CA THR A 181 14.97 -51.59 2.78
C THR A 181 16.01 -51.57 3.90
N LYS A 182 16.02 -50.52 4.72
CA LYS A 182 16.86 -50.47 5.93
C LYS A 182 16.59 -51.67 6.84
N SER A 183 15.33 -52.13 6.89
CA SER A 183 14.95 -53.33 7.63
C SER A 183 15.63 -54.59 7.10
N ASP A 184 15.63 -54.82 5.78
CA ASP A 184 16.27 -56.00 5.18
C ASP A 184 17.78 -55.99 5.44
N PHE A 185 18.42 -54.81 5.34
CA PHE A 185 19.83 -54.65 5.68
C PHE A 185 20.09 -54.96 7.15
N ASP A 186 19.27 -54.43 8.06
CA ASP A 186 19.42 -54.66 9.50
C ASP A 186 19.17 -56.12 9.88
N ILE A 187 18.21 -56.78 9.25
CA ILE A 187 17.96 -58.21 9.43
C ILE A 187 19.21 -59.00 9.05
N HIS A 188 19.80 -58.70 7.88
CA HIS A 188 21.01 -59.39 7.45
C HIS A 188 22.20 -59.13 8.38
N VAL A 189 22.52 -57.87 8.69
CA VAL A 189 23.70 -57.52 9.50
C VAL A 189 23.61 -58.04 10.93
N ASN A 190 22.39 -58.14 11.49
CA ASN A 190 22.18 -58.65 12.84
C ASN A 190 21.93 -60.17 12.89
N ASP A 191 21.88 -60.85 11.76
CA ASP A 191 21.79 -62.32 11.71
C ASP A 191 23.15 -62.92 12.08
N THR A 192 23.32 -63.25 13.36
CA THR A 192 24.57 -63.84 13.87
C THR A 192 24.78 -65.29 13.45
N ASP A 193 23.76 -65.97 12.91
CA ASP A 193 23.86 -67.39 12.55
C ASP A 193 24.58 -67.57 11.20
N ILE A 194 24.47 -66.59 10.30
CA ILE A 194 25.11 -66.61 8.98
C ILE A 194 26.49 -65.93 8.97
N HIS A 195 26.88 -65.27 10.06
CA HIS A 195 28.16 -64.58 10.19
C HIS A 195 29.13 -65.38 11.07
N VAL A 196 30.43 -65.28 10.77
CA VAL A 196 31.48 -65.90 11.57
C VAL A 196 32.45 -64.84 12.06
N THR A 197 32.96 -65.01 13.27
CA THR A 197 33.96 -64.09 13.81
C THR A 197 35.36 -64.52 13.41
N LYS A 198 36.33 -63.60 13.58
CA LYS A 198 37.74 -63.96 13.42
C LYS A 198 38.16 -65.04 14.43
N THR A 199 37.63 -64.99 15.65
CA THR A 199 37.90 -65.98 16.70
C THR A 199 37.41 -67.37 16.30
N ASP A 200 36.23 -67.48 15.70
CA ASP A 200 35.71 -68.77 15.22
C ASP A 200 36.64 -69.39 14.18
N LYS A 201 37.07 -68.58 13.21
CA LYS A 201 38.00 -69.01 12.16
C LYS A 201 39.35 -69.45 12.75
N ASP A 202 39.93 -68.63 13.62
CA ASP A 202 41.21 -68.96 14.28
C ASP A 202 41.11 -70.27 15.09
N ARG A 203 39.97 -70.52 15.75
CA ARG A 203 39.70 -71.78 16.47
C ARG A 203 39.64 -72.98 15.51
N TRP A 204 38.89 -72.89 14.43
CA TRP A 204 38.77 -73.98 13.45
C TRP A 204 40.14 -74.30 12.82
N ASP A 205 40.90 -73.28 12.43
CA ASP A 205 42.20 -73.43 11.79
C ASP A 205 43.28 -74.00 12.73
N SER A 206 43.20 -73.72 14.05
CA SER A 206 44.16 -74.25 15.03
C SER A 206 44.14 -75.78 15.16
N SER A 207 43.00 -76.42 14.90
CA SER A 207 42.84 -77.87 14.97
C SER A 207 43.64 -78.62 13.89
N LEU A 208 43.97 -77.93 12.78
CA LEU A 208 44.71 -78.48 11.65
C LEU A 208 46.24 -78.41 11.84
N ASN A 209 46.73 -77.62 12.80
CA ASN A 209 48.16 -77.33 13.00
C ASN A 209 48.68 -77.84 14.36
N ALA A 210 48.32 -79.07 14.75
CA ALA A 210 48.75 -79.65 16.03
C ALA A 210 50.28 -79.88 16.09
N THR A 211 50.99 -79.05 16.85
CA THR A 211 52.44 -79.17 17.09
C THR A 211 52.72 -80.13 18.25
N TRP A 212 53.72 -81.01 18.08
CA TRP A 212 54.21 -81.90 19.14
C TRP A 212 55.36 -81.25 19.90
N ASN A 213 55.19 -81.10 21.21
CA ASN A 213 56.16 -80.51 22.12
C ASN A 213 56.82 -81.60 22.97
N ASN A 214 58.11 -81.48 23.25
CA ASN A 214 58.80 -82.41 24.15
C ASN A 214 58.36 -82.20 25.60
N VAL A 215 58.20 -83.30 26.34
CA VAL A 215 57.88 -83.29 27.76
C VAL A 215 59.16 -83.40 28.57
N SER A 216 59.36 -82.51 29.53
CA SER A 216 60.41 -82.67 30.55
C SER A 216 59.99 -83.71 31.57
N LEU A 217 60.72 -84.83 31.61
CA LEU A 217 60.53 -85.85 32.62
C LEU A 217 61.25 -85.46 33.92
N ILE A 218 60.64 -85.81 35.05
CA ILE A 218 61.10 -85.44 36.39
C ILE A 218 61.22 -86.67 37.29
N ASN A 219 61.80 -86.47 38.48
CA ASN A 219 61.86 -87.47 39.56
C ASN A 219 62.41 -88.84 39.13
N GLY A 220 63.45 -88.85 38.29
CA GLY A 220 64.14 -90.07 37.87
C GLY A 220 63.53 -90.81 36.69
N ALA A 221 62.39 -90.36 36.14
CA ALA A 221 61.87 -90.88 34.88
C ALA A 221 62.78 -90.45 33.72
N GLN A 222 63.04 -91.37 32.79
CA GLN A 222 63.87 -91.15 31.61
C GLN A 222 63.13 -91.62 30.36
N GLN A 223 63.27 -90.89 29.26
CA GLN A 223 62.69 -91.27 27.98
C GLN A 223 63.51 -92.41 27.35
N TYR A 224 62.87 -93.23 26.52
CA TYR A 224 63.62 -94.22 25.76
C TYR A 224 64.43 -93.54 24.64
N PRO A 225 65.69 -93.93 24.38
CA PRO A 225 66.48 -93.31 23.32
C PRO A 225 65.76 -93.29 21.97
N ASN A 226 65.82 -92.14 21.29
CA ASN A 226 65.20 -91.90 19.97
C ASN A 226 63.66 -91.99 19.92
N LEU A 227 62.98 -92.09 21.06
CA LEU A 227 61.51 -92.07 21.17
C LEU A 227 61.09 -91.10 22.28
N PRO A 228 61.22 -89.77 22.04
CA PRO A 228 60.96 -88.77 23.08
C PRO A 228 59.51 -88.81 23.54
N PHE A 229 59.30 -88.52 24.82
CA PHE A 229 57.96 -88.33 25.34
C PHE A 229 57.48 -86.92 24.97
N GLN A 230 56.35 -86.84 24.27
CA GLN A 230 55.84 -85.62 23.67
C GLN A 230 54.37 -85.44 23.95
N PHE A 231 53.91 -84.19 23.89
CA PHE A 231 52.52 -83.84 24.00
C PHE A 231 52.06 -82.87 22.92
N SER A 232 50.77 -82.91 22.62
CA SER A 232 50.09 -81.91 21.79
C SER A 232 48.72 -81.63 22.38
N VAL A 233 48.27 -80.38 22.27
CA VAL A 233 46.95 -79.97 22.75
C VAL A 233 46.18 -79.36 21.60
N ALA A 234 45.05 -79.98 21.27
CA ALA A 234 44.11 -79.50 20.28
C ALA A 234 42.72 -80.01 20.64
N ASN A 235 41.67 -79.29 20.26
CA ASN A 235 40.27 -79.71 20.43
C ASN A 235 39.90 -80.14 21.88
N ASN A 236 40.38 -79.41 22.90
CA ASN A 236 40.20 -79.75 24.32
C ASN A 236 40.68 -81.16 24.71
N GLU A 237 41.72 -81.66 24.02
CA GLU A 237 42.32 -82.96 24.30
C GLU A 237 43.83 -82.83 24.39
N LEU A 238 44.43 -83.36 25.46
CA LEU A 238 45.86 -83.53 25.62
C LEU A 238 46.25 -84.90 25.06
N LYS A 239 46.96 -84.90 23.94
CA LYS A 239 47.52 -86.11 23.34
C LYS A 239 48.94 -86.29 23.83
N LEU A 240 49.23 -87.48 24.36
CA LEU A 240 50.54 -87.88 24.85
C LEU A 240 51.06 -89.04 24.00
N ARG A 241 52.30 -88.95 23.54
CA ARG A 241 52.95 -90.04 22.79
C ARG A 241 54.41 -90.20 23.19
N GLY A 242 54.99 -91.35 22.88
CA GLY A 242 56.43 -91.58 22.99
C GLY A 242 56.73 -92.80 23.83
N SER A 243 57.83 -92.76 24.59
CA SER A 243 58.22 -93.90 25.40
C SER A 243 59.00 -93.50 26.65
N PHE A 244 58.86 -94.31 27.70
CA PHE A 244 59.72 -94.29 28.88
C PHE A 244 60.74 -95.44 28.79
N GLY A 245 61.96 -95.14 29.20
CA GLY A 245 63.04 -96.11 29.42
C GLY A 245 63.06 -96.54 30.89
N SER A 246 63.72 -95.74 31.74
CA SER A 246 63.74 -95.98 33.18
C SER A 246 62.57 -95.25 33.86
N LEU A 247 61.88 -95.93 34.76
CA LEU A 247 60.78 -95.39 35.56
C LEU A 247 61.10 -95.45 37.06
N PRO A 248 60.69 -94.44 37.85
CA PRO A 248 60.91 -94.40 39.29
C PRO A 248 59.96 -95.35 40.04
N ALA A 249 60.00 -95.32 41.38
CA ALA A 249 59.08 -96.10 42.21
C ALA A 249 57.60 -95.71 41.95
N ALA A 250 56.70 -96.68 42.10
CA ALA A 250 55.26 -96.46 41.98
C ALA A 250 54.78 -95.36 42.95
N GLY A 251 53.84 -94.54 42.49
CA GLY A 251 53.34 -93.36 43.19
C GLY A 251 54.11 -92.06 42.87
N THR A 252 55.15 -92.11 42.04
CA THR A 252 55.98 -90.94 41.71
C THR A 252 55.41 -90.16 40.52
N VAL A 253 55.35 -88.83 40.62
CA VAL A 253 55.03 -87.95 39.49
C VAL A 253 56.21 -87.91 38.53
N VAL A 254 55.98 -88.27 37.27
CA VAL A 254 57.01 -88.40 36.22
C VAL A 254 57.02 -87.25 35.21
N ALA A 255 55.92 -86.50 35.10
CA ALA A 255 55.82 -85.29 34.29
C ALA A 255 54.72 -84.36 34.82
N LYS A 256 54.83 -83.07 34.53
CA LYS A 256 53.84 -82.04 34.88
C LYS A 256 53.51 -81.18 33.68
N PHE A 257 52.24 -80.87 33.50
CA PHE A 257 51.68 -80.16 32.36
C PHE A 257 50.86 -78.96 32.85
N ALA A 258 50.79 -77.91 32.05
CA ALA A 258 49.94 -76.76 32.34
C ALA A 258 48.44 -77.05 32.10
N TYR A 259 48.12 -78.15 31.43
CA TYR A 259 46.77 -78.50 30.97
C TYR A 259 46.07 -79.39 31.99
N LYS A 260 45.16 -78.82 32.77
CA LYS A 260 44.40 -79.57 33.79
C LYS A 260 43.23 -80.32 33.16
N THR A 261 42.88 -81.45 33.75
CA THR A 261 41.68 -82.24 33.39
C THR A 261 40.63 -82.10 34.49
N SER A 262 39.35 -82.31 34.16
CA SER A 262 38.24 -82.25 35.12
C SER A 262 38.21 -83.44 36.10
N ALA A 263 38.86 -84.56 35.74
CA ALA A 263 38.85 -85.79 36.52
C ALA A 263 40.13 -86.62 36.34
N LEU A 264 40.41 -87.48 37.32
CA LEU A 264 41.55 -88.40 37.23
C LEU A 264 41.37 -89.36 36.04
N SER A 265 42.42 -89.49 35.21
CA SER A 265 42.43 -90.40 34.06
C SER A 265 43.46 -91.50 34.25
N ASP A 266 42.99 -92.74 34.39
CA ASP A 266 43.86 -93.93 34.45
C ASP A 266 44.31 -94.33 33.04
N ILE A 267 45.62 -94.46 32.85
CA ILE A 267 46.26 -94.72 31.56
C ILE A 267 47.05 -96.03 31.64
N GLY A 268 46.65 -96.99 30.82
CA GLY A 268 47.42 -98.20 30.57
C GLY A 268 48.41 -98.00 29.43
N ALA A 269 49.70 -98.17 29.71
CA ALA A 269 50.77 -98.13 28.74
C ALA A 269 51.34 -99.53 28.49
N GLN A 270 51.61 -99.86 27.22
CA GLN A 270 52.14 -101.18 26.86
C GLN A 270 53.63 -101.24 27.15
N VAL A 271 54.10 -102.37 27.69
CA VAL A 271 55.53 -102.60 27.88
C VAL A 271 56.08 -103.42 26.71
N VAL A 272 56.89 -102.81 25.85
CA VAL A 272 57.41 -103.41 24.63
C VAL A 272 58.69 -104.18 24.93
N GLY A 273 58.69 -105.48 24.65
CA GLY A 273 59.77 -106.41 24.99
C GLY A 273 59.49 -107.26 26.24
N SER A 274 58.28 -107.16 26.81
CA SER A 274 57.77 -107.99 27.89
C SER A 274 56.27 -108.25 27.68
N TYR A 275 55.70 -109.27 28.33
CA TYR A 275 54.26 -109.31 28.56
C TYR A 275 53.97 -108.47 29.82
N GLY A 276 53.05 -107.51 29.71
CA GLY A 276 52.69 -106.64 30.84
C GLY A 276 52.23 -105.24 30.45
N THR A 277 51.68 -104.52 31.43
CA THR A 277 51.24 -103.12 31.31
C THR A 277 51.84 -102.28 32.42
N ALA A 278 52.27 -101.08 32.08
CA ALA A 278 52.56 -100.02 33.04
C ALA A 278 51.30 -99.17 33.23
N ARG A 279 51.03 -98.74 34.46
CA ARG A 279 49.89 -97.88 34.79
C ARG A 279 50.38 -96.50 35.16
N PHE A 280 49.65 -95.51 34.68
CA PHE A 280 49.84 -94.11 35.01
C PHE A 280 48.50 -93.50 35.35
N ALA A 281 48.51 -92.45 36.15
CA ALA A 281 47.34 -91.62 36.40
C ALA A 281 47.67 -90.18 35.99
N TYR A 282 46.80 -89.58 35.19
CA TYR A 282 46.82 -88.15 34.95
C TYR A 282 45.86 -87.47 35.92
N THR A 283 46.38 -86.63 36.80
CA THR A 283 45.60 -86.01 37.87
C THR A 283 44.94 -84.70 37.41
N PRO A 284 43.88 -84.24 38.10
CA PRO A 284 43.29 -82.91 37.85
C PRO A 284 44.27 -81.74 38.00
N ASP A 285 45.38 -81.92 38.71
CA ASP A 285 46.43 -80.91 38.86
C ASP A 285 47.41 -80.83 37.68
N GLY A 286 47.20 -81.65 36.63
CA GLY A 286 48.05 -81.69 35.45
C GLY A 286 49.32 -82.53 35.65
N GLU A 287 49.27 -83.52 36.55
CA GLU A 287 50.42 -84.35 36.89
C GLU A 287 50.25 -85.75 36.31
N LEU A 288 51.29 -86.24 35.62
CA LEU A 288 51.36 -87.63 35.19
C LEU A 288 52.13 -88.42 36.24
N ARG A 289 51.44 -89.28 36.97
CA ARG A 289 52.01 -90.14 38.01
C ARG A 289 52.16 -91.55 37.49
N PHE A 290 53.31 -92.18 37.76
CA PHE A 290 53.53 -93.59 37.49
C PHE A 290 53.01 -94.42 38.67
N ASP A 291 52.03 -95.28 38.43
CA ASP A 291 51.33 -96.06 39.47
C ASP A 291 51.84 -97.51 39.57
N GLY A 292 52.85 -97.85 38.77
CA GLY A 292 53.53 -99.14 38.81
C GLY A 292 53.39 -99.94 37.52
N MET A 293 54.14 -101.04 37.43
CA MET A 293 54.12 -101.93 36.28
C MET A 293 54.24 -103.38 36.75
N ASN A 294 53.58 -104.29 36.05
CA ASN A 294 53.74 -105.73 36.25
C ASN A 294 54.27 -106.33 34.95
N VAL A 295 55.52 -106.78 34.96
CA VAL A 295 56.27 -107.19 33.77
C VAL A 295 57.16 -108.39 34.06
N SER A 296 57.38 -109.25 33.07
CA SER A 296 58.34 -110.35 33.12
C SER A 296 59.79 -109.91 32.84
N ASN A 297 60.01 -108.74 32.25
CA ASN A 297 61.33 -108.15 31.98
C ASN A 297 61.33 -106.65 32.33
N SER A 298 62.09 -106.27 33.36
CA SER A 298 62.18 -104.88 33.85
C SER A 298 63.05 -103.94 33.01
N SER A 299 63.77 -104.46 32.00
CA SER A 299 64.56 -103.66 31.06
C SER A 299 63.79 -103.28 29.78
N ALA A 300 62.52 -103.65 29.70
CA ALA A 300 61.64 -103.37 28.56
C ALA A 300 61.17 -101.91 28.55
N ARG A 301 60.97 -101.33 27.35
CA ARG A 301 60.51 -99.93 27.22
C ARG A 301 59.00 -99.83 27.42
N VAL A 302 58.53 -98.74 27.99
CA VAL A 302 57.09 -98.47 28.11
C VAL A 302 56.66 -97.56 26.98
N SER A 303 55.86 -98.08 26.05
CA SER A 303 55.26 -97.33 24.95
C SER A 303 54.01 -96.61 25.43
N PHE A 304 53.95 -95.31 25.15
CA PHE A 304 52.89 -94.45 25.62
C PHE A 304 52.18 -93.81 24.44
N ASN A 305 50.87 -93.99 24.36
CA ASN A 305 50.00 -93.30 23.40
C ASN A 305 48.63 -93.16 24.07
N ALA A 306 48.31 -91.96 24.52
CA ALA A 306 47.09 -91.69 25.27
C ALA A 306 46.49 -90.36 24.83
N SER A 307 45.17 -90.26 24.90
CA SER A 307 44.45 -89.01 24.70
C SER A 307 43.60 -88.74 25.94
N ILE A 308 43.75 -87.54 26.49
CA ILE A 308 43.20 -87.15 27.78
C ILE A 308 42.26 -85.95 27.54
N PRO A 309 40.95 -86.09 27.77
CA PRO A 309 40.02 -84.97 27.74
C PRO A 309 40.40 -83.91 28.80
N LEU A 310 40.39 -82.64 28.38
CA LEU A 310 40.67 -81.49 29.26
C LEU A 310 39.39 -80.82 29.79
N TRP A 311 38.21 -81.31 29.41
CA TRP A 311 36.90 -80.80 29.79
C TRP A 311 36.25 -81.62 30.90
#